data_AF-A0A368NP97-F1
#
_entry.id   AF-A0A368NP97-F1
#
_cell.length_a   1.000
_cell.length_b   1.000
_cell.length_c   1.000
_cell.angle_alpha   90.00
_cell.angle_beta   90.00
_cell.angle_gamma   90.00
#
_symmetry.space_group_name_H-M   'P 1'
#
loop_
_entity.id
_entity.type
_entity.pdbx_description
1 polymer ?
#
loop_
_entity_poly.entity_id
_entity_poly.type
_entity_poly.pdbx_seq_one_letter_code
_entity_poly.pdbx_strand_id
1 'polypeptide(L)'
;MQVRPTGPILPPSNIQGNALMVVIAIMAFLACLTLGAVSIVRGTASSWQSQISREVTIQIKPDDTVNMDEALTKAKDLALTFVGTKSGQIVDEAATARLLEPWLGTGLDINDLPVPRLVIVTIDENNPPDFAAMRDLLTSQIPQASLDDHRTWVDRLVSMARTTVLIGFGLLILVFTAMVLTVIFATRGALSGNRHIIEVLHFVGAESLFVAREFQKHFLKISLKGSAAGGLAAAGLFALASIWQDNTLATPQADQATALFGRFEIGFTGYLGIFATMIVIALLTTVTARLTVMRAIYEIDQIRSDPSRSGGLPPE
;
A
#
# COMPACT_ATOMS: atom_id res chain seq x y z
N MET A 1 -29.97 -40.98 -26.58
CA MET A 1 -28.55 -40.91 -27.01
C MET A 1 -27.82 -40.05 -25.99
N GLN A 2 -27.16 -40.65 -25.00
CA GLN A 2 -26.43 -39.90 -23.97
C GLN A 2 -25.04 -39.58 -24.53
N VAL A 3 -24.80 -38.31 -24.83
CA VAL A 3 -23.51 -37.82 -25.30
C VAL A 3 -22.52 -37.97 -24.15
N ARG A 4 -21.47 -38.78 -24.34
CA ARG A 4 -20.38 -38.94 -23.37
C ARG A 4 -19.74 -37.56 -23.11
N PRO A 5 -19.46 -37.20 -21.85
CA PRO A 5 -18.73 -35.97 -21.57
C PRO A 5 -17.36 -36.04 -22.25
N THR A 6 -17.08 -35.08 -23.11
CA THR A 6 -15.80 -34.94 -23.80
C THR A 6 -14.71 -34.67 -22.77
N GLY A 7 -13.77 -35.61 -22.62
CA GLY A 7 -12.58 -35.42 -21.79
C GLY A 7 -11.71 -34.25 -22.30
N PRO A 8 -10.90 -33.64 -21.44
CA PRO A 8 -9.98 -32.57 -21.85
C PRO A 8 -9.02 -33.08 -22.93
N ILE A 9 -8.92 -32.34 -24.04
CA ILE A 9 -8.09 -32.68 -25.21
C ILE A 9 -6.58 -32.56 -24.89
N LEU A 10 -6.24 -31.79 -23.85
CA LEU A 10 -4.88 -31.68 -23.32
C LEU A 10 -4.66 -32.71 -22.20
N PRO A 11 -3.54 -33.46 -22.20
CA PRO A 11 -3.26 -34.44 -21.15
C PRO A 11 -3.29 -33.79 -19.75
N PRO A 12 -3.83 -34.48 -18.74
CA PRO A 12 -3.92 -33.94 -17.39
C PRO A 12 -2.53 -33.74 -16.80
N SER A 13 -2.18 -32.46 -16.57
CA SER A 13 -1.08 -31.96 -15.74
C SER A 13 0.25 -32.72 -15.82
N ASN A 14 1.14 -32.26 -16.70
CA ASN A 14 2.58 -32.47 -16.50
C ASN A 14 3.10 -31.56 -15.37
N ILE A 15 4.27 -31.90 -14.82
CA ILE A 15 5.04 -31.15 -13.81
C ILE A 15 5.07 -29.63 -14.10
N GLN A 16 5.08 -29.24 -15.38
CA GLN A 16 5.07 -27.84 -15.84
C GLN A 16 3.83 -27.05 -15.39
N GLY A 17 2.64 -27.66 -15.37
CA GLY A 17 1.40 -26.99 -14.94
C GLY A 17 1.35 -26.74 -13.43
N ASN A 18 1.87 -27.68 -12.65
CA ASN A 18 1.97 -27.54 -11.19
C ASN A 18 3.02 -26.49 -10.81
N ALA A 19 4.17 -26.47 -11.49
CA ALA A 19 5.19 -25.45 -11.28
C ALA A 19 4.65 -24.04 -11.56
N LEU A 20 3.92 -23.85 -12.66
CA LEU A 20 3.29 -22.56 -12.98
C LEU A 20 2.29 -22.13 -11.91
N MET A 21 1.47 -23.05 -11.39
CA MET A 21 0.52 -22.74 -10.32
C MET A 21 1.23 -22.21 -9.07
N VAL A 22 2.34 -22.84 -8.67
CA VAL A 22 3.14 -22.41 -7.51
C VAL A 22 3.74 -21.03 -7.75
N VAL A 23 4.29 -20.76 -8.94
CA VAL A 23 4.85 -19.44 -9.26
C VAL A 23 3.77 -18.35 -9.22
N ILE A 24 2.57 -18.62 -9.78
CA ILE A 24 1.45 -17.68 -9.69
C ILE A 24 1.02 -17.47 -8.24
N ALA A 25 1.01 -18.51 -7.41
CA ALA A 25 0.68 -18.39 -5.99
C ALA A 25 1.68 -17.50 -5.24
N ILE A 26 2.99 -17.68 -5.49
CA ILE A 26 4.04 -16.84 -4.90
C ILE A 26 3.91 -15.39 -5.37
N MET A 27 3.73 -15.15 -6.67
CA MET A 27 3.55 -13.80 -7.21
C MET A 27 2.29 -13.12 -6.68
N ALA A 28 1.19 -13.87 -6.55
CA ALA A 28 -0.05 -13.37 -5.96
C ALA A 28 0.13 -13.01 -4.48
N PHE A 29 0.84 -13.86 -3.72
CA PHE A 29 1.20 -13.59 -2.33
C PHE A 29 2.03 -12.31 -2.22
N LEU A 30 3.09 -12.15 -3.01
CA LEU A 30 3.93 -10.94 -3.03
C LEU A 30 3.14 -9.69 -3.45
N ALA A 31 2.25 -9.79 -4.43
CA ALA A 31 1.37 -8.70 -4.85
C ALA A 31 0.41 -8.29 -3.71
N CYS A 32 -0.16 -9.26 -2.98
CA CYS A 32 -1.02 -8.99 -1.84
C CYS A 32 -0.24 -8.38 -0.66
N LEU A 33 0.98 -8.86 -0.38
CA LEU A 33 1.84 -8.28 0.66
C LEU A 33 2.23 -6.84 0.35
N THR A 34 2.64 -6.56 -0.88
CA THR A 34 3.01 -5.20 -1.31
C THR A 34 1.81 -4.27 -1.21
N LEU A 35 0.63 -4.69 -1.67
CA LEU A 35 -0.60 -3.91 -1.54
C LEU A 35 -0.97 -3.65 -0.08
N GLY A 36 -0.90 -4.67 0.78
CA GLY A 36 -1.19 -4.54 2.21
C GLY A 36 -0.21 -3.58 2.90
N ALA A 37 1.10 -3.74 2.67
CA ALA A 37 2.12 -2.86 3.22
C ALA A 37 1.94 -1.40 2.78
N VAL A 38 1.70 -1.16 1.49
CA VAL A 38 1.42 0.18 0.95
C VAL A 38 0.16 0.79 1.58
N SER A 39 -0.88 -0.01 1.77
CA SER A 39 -2.14 0.42 2.40
C SER A 39 -1.91 0.87 3.85
N ILE A 40 -1.14 0.11 4.63
CA ILE A 40 -0.82 0.44 6.02
C ILE A 40 -0.01 1.74 6.08
N VAL A 41 1.08 1.85 5.30
CA VAL A 41 1.92 3.06 5.28
C VAL A 41 1.10 4.30 4.92
N ARG A 42 0.23 4.19 3.91
CA ARG A 42 -0.64 5.30 3.50
C ARG A 42 -1.65 5.68 4.59
N GLY A 43 -2.27 4.68 5.24
CA GLY A 43 -3.21 4.89 6.33
C GLY A 43 -2.56 5.61 7.50
N THR A 44 -1.45 5.08 8.01
CA THR A 44 -0.70 5.63 9.15
C THR A 44 -0.20 7.05 8.87
N ALA A 45 0.35 7.29 7.68
CA ALA A 45 0.79 8.63 7.30
C ALA A 45 -0.38 9.64 7.26
N SER A 46 -1.55 9.24 6.76
CA SER A 46 -2.73 10.10 6.72
C SER A 46 -3.32 10.39 8.11
N SER A 47 -3.31 9.40 9.01
CA SER A 47 -3.79 9.59 10.38
C SER A 47 -2.88 10.53 11.17
N TRP A 48 -1.56 10.35 11.09
CA TRP A 48 -0.62 11.25 11.74
C TRP A 48 -0.68 12.67 11.19
N GLN A 49 -0.81 12.79 9.87
CA GLN A 49 -1.02 14.09 9.25
C GLN A 49 -2.22 14.76 9.91
N SER A 50 -3.38 14.10 9.92
CA SER A 50 -4.61 14.68 10.47
C SER A 50 -4.58 14.99 11.97
N GLN A 51 -3.78 14.27 12.76
CA GLN A 51 -3.68 14.52 14.20
C GLN A 51 -2.83 15.76 14.47
N ILE A 52 -1.70 15.90 13.77
CA ILE A 52 -0.74 16.98 14.02
C ILE A 52 -1.16 18.27 13.31
N SER A 53 -1.82 18.20 12.15
CA SER A 53 -2.28 19.41 11.43
C SER A 53 -3.51 20.09 12.04
N ARG A 54 -4.10 19.54 13.10
CA ARG A 54 -5.26 20.12 13.81
C ARG A 54 -4.89 21.06 14.95
N GLU A 55 -3.65 21.02 15.39
CA GLU A 55 -3.20 21.75 16.57
C GLU A 55 -2.00 22.62 16.23
N VAL A 56 -1.99 23.81 16.81
CA VAL A 56 -0.91 24.78 16.69
C VAL A 56 -0.56 25.20 18.10
N THR A 57 0.73 25.29 18.39
CA THR A 57 1.20 25.61 19.73
C THR A 57 1.82 26.99 19.75
N ILE A 58 1.29 27.86 20.60
CA ILE A 58 1.92 29.14 20.92
C ILE A 58 2.75 28.92 22.18
N GLN A 59 4.04 29.18 22.09
CA GLN A 59 4.97 29.06 23.20
C GLN A 59 5.36 30.45 23.68
N ILE A 60 5.22 30.73 24.97
CA ILE A 60 5.66 31.98 25.59
C ILE A 60 6.81 31.65 26.54
N LYS A 61 7.99 32.21 26.27
CA LYS A 61 9.16 32.04 27.15
C LYS A 61 8.95 32.84 28.44
N PRO A 62 9.36 32.33 29.61
CA PRO A 62 9.30 33.09 30.86
C PRO A 62 10.29 34.26 30.82
N ASP A 63 9.85 35.41 31.33
CA ASP A 63 10.67 36.59 31.59
C ASP A 63 10.11 37.27 32.85
N ASP A 64 11.01 37.67 33.77
CA ASP A 64 10.70 38.31 35.05
C ASP A 64 9.92 39.62 34.89
N THR A 65 9.90 40.19 33.68
CA THR A 65 9.24 41.47 33.38
C THR A 65 7.80 41.35 32.87
N VAL A 66 7.30 40.13 32.59
CA VAL A 66 5.99 39.91 31.95
C VAL A 66 5.03 39.15 32.86
N ASN A 67 3.82 39.67 33.01
CA ASN A 67 2.74 38.91 33.64
C ASN A 67 2.30 37.77 32.71
N MET A 68 2.72 36.54 33.06
CA MET A 68 2.54 35.36 32.23
C MET A 68 1.06 35.01 31.98
N ASP A 69 0.20 35.13 32.98
CA ASP A 69 -1.23 34.80 32.84
C ASP A 69 -1.95 35.77 31.89
N GLU A 70 -1.57 37.05 31.94
CA GLU A 70 -2.06 38.06 31.00
C GLU A 70 -1.55 37.79 29.58
N ALA A 71 -0.27 37.45 29.43
CA ALA A 71 0.32 37.10 28.13
C ALA A 71 -0.33 35.86 27.51
N LEU A 72 -0.61 34.82 28.30
CA LEU A 72 -1.27 33.60 27.83
C LEU A 72 -2.72 33.85 27.40
N THR A 73 -3.46 34.63 28.19
CA THR A 73 -4.84 35.00 27.85
C THR A 73 -4.88 35.83 26.57
N LYS A 74 -3.98 36.81 26.46
CA LYS A 74 -3.84 37.64 25.27
C LYS A 74 -3.45 36.82 24.04
N ALA A 75 -2.49 35.90 24.16
CA ALA A 75 -2.09 35.02 23.07
C ALA A 75 -3.25 34.14 22.57
N LYS A 76 -4.02 33.57 23.50
CA LYS A 76 -5.23 32.80 23.20
C LYS A 76 -6.26 33.64 22.46
N ASP A 77 -6.58 34.82 22.97
CA ASP A 77 -7.62 35.68 22.38
C ASP A 77 -7.21 36.16 21.00
N LEU A 78 -5.93 36.55 20.82
CA LEU A 78 -5.39 36.92 19.51
C LEU A 78 -5.48 35.76 18.52
N ALA A 79 -5.10 34.54 18.91
CA ALA A 79 -5.19 33.38 18.02
C ALA A 79 -6.63 33.07 17.59
N LEU A 80 -7.60 33.26 18.50
CA LEU A 80 -9.02 33.04 18.23
C LEU A 80 -9.65 34.10 17.31
N THR A 81 -9.01 35.24 17.08
CA THR A 81 -9.50 36.23 16.10
C THR A 81 -9.29 35.80 14.64
N PHE A 82 -8.41 34.84 14.37
CA PHE A 82 -8.14 34.37 13.03
C PHE A 82 -9.26 33.44 12.51
N VAL A 83 -9.58 33.57 11.23
CA VAL A 83 -10.51 32.66 10.55
C VAL A 83 -9.87 31.27 10.48
N GLY A 84 -10.62 30.23 10.83
CA GLY A 84 -10.12 28.86 10.85
C GLY A 84 -9.67 28.39 12.23
N THR A 85 -9.68 29.24 13.25
CA THR A 85 -9.42 28.84 14.64
C THR A 85 -10.71 28.34 15.31
N LYS A 86 -10.68 27.20 16.01
CA LYS A 86 -11.85 26.60 16.67
C LYS A 86 -11.86 26.81 18.18
N SER A 87 -10.75 26.53 18.83
CA SER A 87 -10.62 26.62 20.29
C SER A 87 -9.18 26.89 20.71
N GLY A 88 -9.01 27.51 21.87
CA GLY A 88 -7.70 27.77 22.47
C GLY A 88 -7.71 27.35 23.94
N GLN A 89 -6.79 26.46 24.30
CA GLN A 89 -6.60 25.95 25.66
C GLN A 89 -5.23 26.37 26.16
N ILE A 90 -5.20 26.99 27.34
CA ILE A 90 -3.96 27.30 28.06
C ILE A 90 -3.56 26.03 28.82
N VAL A 91 -2.32 25.59 28.67
CA VAL A 91 -1.78 24.45 29.40
C VAL A 91 -1.42 24.90 30.82
N ASP A 92 -1.97 24.23 31.82
CA ASP A 92 -1.68 24.46 33.23
C ASP A 92 -0.30 23.91 33.61
N GLU A 93 0.33 24.54 34.59
CA GLU A 93 1.64 24.11 35.08
C GLU A 93 1.62 22.67 35.59
N ALA A 94 0.51 22.24 36.20
CA ALA A 94 0.33 20.87 36.64
C ALA A 94 0.25 19.86 35.48
N ALA A 95 -0.31 20.20 34.31
CA ALA A 95 -0.19 19.32 33.14
C ALA A 95 1.23 19.29 32.61
N THR A 96 1.92 20.43 32.53
CA THR A 96 3.34 20.46 32.13
C THR A 96 4.20 19.59 33.06
N ALA A 97 3.93 19.61 34.37
CA ALA A 97 4.61 18.77 35.36
C ALA A 97 4.44 17.28 35.06
N ARG A 98 3.19 16.87 34.84
CA ARG A 98 2.83 15.48 34.51
C ARG A 98 3.45 15.02 33.18
N LEU A 99 3.61 15.91 32.20
CA LEU A 99 4.25 15.59 30.92
C LEU A 99 5.77 15.40 31.05
N LEU A 100 6.41 16.08 32.00
CA LEU A 100 7.85 16.02 32.23
C LEU A 100 8.26 14.94 33.23
N GLU A 101 7.36 14.52 34.11
CA GLU A 101 7.56 13.49 35.15
C GLU A 101 8.20 12.18 34.62
N PRO A 102 7.83 11.62 33.45
CA PRO A 102 8.47 10.41 32.92
C PRO A 102 9.96 10.57 32.60
N TRP A 103 10.41 11.80 32.36
CA TRP A 103 11.78 12.11 31.95
C TRP A 103 12.63 12.60 33.12
N LEU A 104 12.05 13.40 34.01
CA LEU A 104 12.77 14.08 35.08
C LEU A 104 12.46 13.54 36.48
N GLY A 105 11.50 12.63 36.61
CA GLY A 105 11.08 12.03 37.89
C GLY A 105 10.01 12.83 38.63
N THR A 106 9.52 12.26 39.73
CA THR A 106 8.49 12.85 40.60
C THR A 106 9.07 13.90 41.53
N GLY A 107 8.35 14.99 41.80
CA GLY A 107 8.70 15.97 42.84
C GLY A 107 9.56 17.15 42.38
N LEU A 108 9.60 17.41 41.07
CA LEU A 108 10.25 18.59 40.50
C LEU A 108 9.36 19.83 40.65
N ASP A 109 9.95 20.94 41.12
CA ASP A 109 9.31 22.25 41.07
C ASP A 109 9.50 22.84 39.67
N ILE A 110 8.40 23.04 38.95
CA ILE A 110 8.43 23.61 37.60
C ILE A 110 8.85 25.08 37.60
N ASN A 111 8.68 25.76 38.73
CA ASN A 111 9.05 27.17 38.87
C ASN A 111 10.57 27.39 38.82
N ASP A 112 11.36 26.35 39.13
CA ASP A 112 12.82 26.41 39.09
C ASP A 112 13.39 26.18 37.68
N LEU A 113 12.55 25.75 36.72
CA LEU A 113 12.94 25.52 35.35
C LEU A 113 12.38 26.63 34.44
N PRO A 114 13.18 27.18 33.51
CA PRO A 114 12.68 28.12 32.50
C PRO A 114 11.90 27.36 31.41
N VAL A 115 10.78 26.73 31.79
CA VAL A 115 9.88 26.03 30.87
C VAL A 115 8.94 27.02 30.19
N PRO A 116 8.81 27.01 28.85
CA PRO A 116 7.85 27.86 28.16
C PRO A 116 6.42 27.45 28.52
N ARG A 117 5.56 28.45 28.68
CA ARG A 117 4.12 28.24 28.85
C ARG A 117 3.47 28.08 27.49
N LEU A 118 2.51 27.16 27.40
CA LEU A 118 1.94 26.71 26.12
C LEU A 118 0.47 27.09 26.03
N VAL A 119 0.06 27.56 24.85
CA VAL A 119 -1.35 27.67 24.45
C VAL A 119 -1.56 26.78 23.23
N ILE A 120 -2.40 25.77 23.38
CA ILE A 120 -2.78 24.85 22.30
C ILE A 120 -4.00 25.45 21.61
N VAL A 121 -3.89 25.63 20.31
CA VAL A 121 -4.93 26.21 19.47
C VAL A 121 -5.38 25.17 18.45
N THR A 122 -6.64 24.75 18.55
CA THR A 122 -7.25 23.84 17.59
C THR A 122 -7.71 24.62 16.37
N ILE A 123 -7.34 24.15 15.18
CA ILE A 123 -7.65 24.80 13.90
C ILE A 123 -8.52 23.91 13.01
N ASP A 124 -9.12 24.53 11.99
CA ASP A 124 -9.81 23.84 10.92
C ASP A 124 -8.84 23.43 9.80
N GLU A 125 -8.74 22.13 9.53
CA GLU A 125 -7.84 21.61 8.49
C GLU A 125 -8.28 22.03 7.08
N ASN A 126 -9.59 22.16 6.87
CA ASN A 126 -10.18 22.48 5.56
C ASN A 126 -10.07 23.96 5.22
N ASN A 127 -9.98 24.83 6.23
CA ASN A 127 -9.84 26.27 6.07
C ASN A 127 -8.84 26.79 7.11
N PRO A 128 -7.53 26.54 6.90
CA PRO A 128 -6.52 26.87 7.89
C PRO A 128 -6.31 28.39 8.00
N PRO A 129 -5.96 28.90 9.20
CA PRO A 129 -5.63 30.31 9.40
C PRO A 129 -4.33 30.69 8.68
N ASP A 130 -4.16 31.99 8.41
CA ASP A 130 -2.89 32.53 7.90
C ASP A 130 -1.84 32.54 9.03
N PHE A 131 -0.97 31.53 9.04
CA PHE A 131 0.08 31.39 10.04
C PHE A 131 1.17 32.46 9.95
N ALA A 132 1.40 33.04 8.78
CA ALA A 132 2.39 34.11 8.64
C ALA A 132 1.86 35.38 9.32
N ALA A 133 0.62 35.76 9.00
CA ALA A 133 -0.04 36.87 9.65
C ALA A 133 -0.23 36.64 11.16
N MET A 134 -0.53 35.41 11.58
CA MET A 134 -0.64 35.05 13.00
C MET A 134 0.71 35.18 13.73
N ARG A 135 1.82 34.74 13.13
CA ARG A 135 3.18 34.92 13.68
C ARG A 135 3.54 36.39 13.83
N ASP A 136 3.31 37.17 12.79
CA ASP A 136 3.65 38.60 12.79
C ASP A 136 2.86 39.34 13.87
N LEU A 137 1.56 39.04 13.97
CA LEU A 137 0.69 39.66 14.97
C LEU A 137 1.06 39.24 16.40
N LEU A 138 1.33 37.95 16.64
CA LEU A 138 1.79 37.45 17.94
C LEU A 138 3.12 38.09 18.35
N THR A 139 4.10 38.12 17.45
CA THR A 139 5.43 38.69 17.72
C THR A 139 5.35 40.20 18.00
N SER A 140 4.46 40.92 17.30
CA SER A 140 4.27 42.35 17.50
C SER A 140 3.65 42.70 18.87
N GLN A 141 2.74 41.85 19.37
CA GLN A 141 2.00 42.10 20.60
C GLN A 141 2.61 41.45 21.84
N ILE A 142 3.35 40.35 21.63
CA ILE A 142 4.00 39.52 22.65
C ILE A 142 5.36 39.09 22.07
N PRO A 143 6.43 39.89 22.24
CA PRO A 143 7.74 39.61 21.65
C PRO A 143 8.37 38.27 22.05
N GLN A 144 7.87 37.66 23.14
CA GLN A 144 8.34 36.40 23.69
C GLN A 144 7.56 35.18 23.21
N ALA A 145 6.49 35.41 22.43
CA ALA A 145 5.67 34.36 21.86
C ALA A 145 6.30 33.83 20.56
N SER A 146 6.29 32.51 20.40
CA SER A 146 6.65 31.82 19.16
C SER A 146 5.52 30.89 18.76
N LEU A 147 5.14 30.91 17.49
CA LEU A 147 4.12 30.03 16.92
C LEU A 147 4.79 28.82 16.26
N ASP A 148 4.49 27.63 16.77
CA ASP A 148 4.88 26.37 16.15
C ASP A 148 3.67 25.74 15.45
N ASP A 149 3.70 25.73 14.11
CA ASP A 149 2.63 25.18 13.30
C ASP A 149 2.81 23.68 13.00
N HIS A 150 3.93 23.03 13.37
CA HIS A 150 4.28 21.61 13.18
C HIS A 150 4.13 21.03 11.74
N ARG A 151 3.43 21.71 10.85
CA ARG A 151 3.00 21.27 9.52
C ARG A 151 4.16 21.08 8.58
N THR A 152 5.18 21.92 8.64
CA THR A 152 6.37 21.80 7.77
C THR A 152 7.09 20.47 7.98
N TRP A 153 7.14 19.98 9.22
CA TRP A 153 7.74 18.68 9.52
C TRP A 153 6.83 17.53 9.09
N VAL A 154 5.53 17.64 9.37
CA VAL A 154 4.51 16.66 8.94
C VAL A 154 4.47 16.52 7.42
N ASP A 155 4.49 17.62 6.68
CA ASP A 155 4.46 17.64 5.22
C ASP A 155 5.67 16.91 4.62
N ARG A 156 6.85 17.04 5.24
CA ARG A 156 8.04 16.27 4.86
C ARG A 156 7.85 14.79 5.10
N LEU A 157 7.34 14.39 6.27
CA LEU A 157 7.05 12.97 6.56
C LEU A 157 6.01 12.39 5.61
N VAL A 158 4.94 13.12 5.32
CA VAL A 158 3.90 12.73 4.36
C VAL A 158 4.49 12.59 2.97
N SER A 159 5.40 13.48 2.56
CA SER A 159 6.12 13.37 1.29
C SER A 159 6.99 12.11 1.23
N MET A 160 7.70 11.78 2.30
CA MET A 160 8.48 10.54 2.41
C MET A 160 7.55 9.31 2.32
N ALA A 161 6.42 9.31 3.03
CA ALA A 161 5.43 8.23 2.96
C ALA A 161 4.85 8.07 1.54
N ARG A 162 4.53 9.17 0.85
CA ARG A 162 4.08 9.15 -0.56
C ARG A 162 5.13 8.54 -1.48
N THR A 163 6.40 8.85 -1.25
CA THR A 163 7.52 8.27 -2.00
C THR A 163 7.62 6.76 -1.77
N THR A 164 7.47 6.30 -0.53
CA THR A 164 7.40 4.86 -0.19
C THR A 164 6.23 4.17 -0.87
N VAL A 165 5.05 4.80 -0.89
CA VAL A 165 3.86 4.30 -1.61
C VAL A 165 4.14 4.18 -3.11
N LEU A 166 4.81 5.17 -3.72
CA LEU A 166 5.20 5.15 -5.12
C LEU A 166 6.15 3.98 -5.43
N ILE A 167 7.15 3.75 -4.58
CA ILE A 167 8.08 2.62 -4.69
C ILE A 167 7.31 1.30 -4.60
N GLY A 168 6.37 1.19 -3.66
CA GLY A 168 5.51 0.00 -3.51
C GLY A 168 4.67 -0.29 -4.76
N PHE A 169 4.08 0.74 -5.39
CA PHE A 169 3.42 0.57 -6.69
C PHE A 169 4.39 0.16 -7.80
N GLY A 170 5.62 0.69 -7.81
CA GLY A 170 6.68 0.27 -8.73
C GLY A 170 7.02 -1.21 -8.60
N LEU A 171 7.15 -1.73 -7.37
CA LEU A 171 7.34 -3.15 -7.11
C LEU A 171 6.16 -4.00 -7.58
N LEU A 172 4.93 -3.52 -7.38
CA LEU A 172 3.73 -4.21 -7.81
C LEU A 172 3.65 -4.32 -9.34
N ILE A 173 3.99 -3.25 -10.07
CA ILE A 173 4.13 -3.26 -11.53
C ILE A 173 5.21 -4.26 -11.97
N LEU A 174 6.36 -4.29 -11.27
CA LEU A 174 7.45 -5.21 -11.57
C LEU A 174 7.00 -6.68 -11.40
N VAL A 175 6.26 -6.99 -10.33
CA VAL A 175 5.69 -8.32 -10.07
C VAL A 175 4.73 -8.73 -11.19
N PHE A 176 3.81 -7.84 -11.61
CA PHE A 176 2.91 -8.14 -12.72
C PHE A 176 3.64 -8.28 -14.06
N THR A 177 4.68 -7.50 -14.29
CA THR A 177 5.52 -7.63 -15.49
C THR A 177 6.22 -9.00 -15.51
N ALA A 178 6.82 -9.40 -14.39
CA ALA A 178 7.44 -10.71 -14.24
C ALA A 178 6.42 -11.84 -14.45
N MET A 179 5.21 -11.71 -13.89
CA MET A 179 4.11 -12.65 -14.11
C MET A 179 3.75 -12.79 -15.59
N VAL A 180 3.60 -11.69 -16.32
CA VAL A 180 3.32 -11.70 -17.76
C VAL A 180 4.41 -12.47 -18.51
N LEU A 181 5.69 -12.17 -18.23
CA LEU A 181 6.82 -12.87 -18.84
C LEU A 181 6.79 -14.37 -18.55
N THR A 182 6.58 -14.76 -17.28
CA THR A 182 6.47 -16.17 -16.90
C THR A 182 5.33 -16.87 -17.63
N VAL A 183 4.17 -16.23 -17.75
CA VAL A 183 3.02 -16.80 -18.49
C VAL A 183 3.34 -16.95 -19.97
N ILE A 184 4.03 -15.98 -20.59
CA ILE A 184 4.49 -16.08 -21.99
C ILE A 184 5.40 -17.29 -22.15
N PHE A 185 6.43 -17.44 -21.30
CA PHE A 185 7.36 -18.57 -21.36
C PHE A 185 6.66 -19.91 -21.13
N ALA A 186 5.78 -19.99 -20.14
CA ALA A 186 5.02 -21.20 -19.84
C ALA A 186 4.08 -21.59 -21.01
N THR A 187 3.42 -20.60 -21.62
CA THR A 187 2.53 -20.83 -22.76
C THR A 187 3.31 -21.29 -23.99
N ARG A 188 4.43 -20.63 -24.32
CA ARG A 188 5.30 -21.04 -25.45
C ARG A 188 5.92 -22.41 -25.21
N GLY A 189 6.37 -22.70 -24.00
CA GLY A 189 6.89 -24.03 -23.62
C GLY A 189 5.83 -25.12 -23.78
N ALA A 190 4.60 -24.85 -23.34
CA ALA A 190 3.48 -25.78 -23.50
C ALA A 190 3.11 -26.00 -24.98
N LEU A 191 3.13 -24.96 -25.82
CA LEU A 191 2.88 -25.09 -27.26
C LEU A 191 3.99 -25.89 -27.96
N SER A 192 5.25 -25.59 -27.66
CA SER A 192 6.40 -26.30 -28.24
C SER A 192 6.40 -27.78 -27.85
N GLY A 193 6.10 -28.10 -26.59
CA GLY A 193 6.07 -29.48 -26.10
C GLY A 193 4.91 -30.31 -26.65
N ASN A 194 3.82 -29.68 -27.09
CA ASN A 194 2.63 -30.34 -27.63
C ASN A 194 2.46 -30.13 -29.15
N ARG A 195 3.52 -29.72 -29.86
CA ARG A 195 3.47 -29.40 -31.30
C ARG A 195 2.83 -30.53 -32.13
N HIS A 196 3.18 -31.78 -31.86
CA HIS A 196 2.62 -32.94 -32.56
C HIS A 196 1.09 -33.05 -32.42
N ILE A 197 0.55 -32.78 -31.22
CA ILE A 197 -0.89 -32.79 -30.96
C ILE A 197 -1.60 -31.67 -31.73
N ILE A 198 -0.97 -30.48 -31.76
CA ILE A 198 -1.50 -29.31 -32.47
C ILE A 198 -1.51 -29.55 -33.98
N GLU A 199 -0.47 -30.17 -34.54
CA GLU A 199 -0.41 -30.53 -35.96
C GLU A 199 -1.53 -31.49 -36.35
N VAL A 200 -1.77 -32.55 -35.57
CA VAL A 200 -2.89 -33.50 -35.81
C VAL A 200 -4.24 -32.77 -35.74
N LEU A 201 -4.43 -31.90 -34.75
CA LEU A 201 -5.67 -31.15 -34.59
C LEU A 201 -5.90 -30.15 -35.74
N HIS A 202 -4.81 -29.56 -36.26
CA HIS A 202 -4.86 -28.73 -37.47
C HIS A 202 -5.23 -29.57 -38.71
N PHE A 203 -4.73 -30.81 -38.86
CA PHE A 203 -5.10 -31.68 -39.98
C PHE A 203 -6.59 -32.06 -39.98
N VAL A 204 -7.23 -32.09 -38.80
CA VAL A 204 -8.68 -32.31 -38.64
C VAL A 204 -9.49 -31.00 -38.84
N GLY A 205 -8.83 -29.87 -39.10
CA GLY A 205 -9.48 -28.59 -39.42
C GLY A 205 -9.88 -27.77 -38.20
N ALA A 206 -9.25 -27.97 -37.04
CA ALA A 206 -9.56 -27.15 -35.87
C ALA A 206 -9.14 -25.69 -36.06
N GLU A 207 -10.06 -24.80 -35.73
CA GLU A 207 -9.83 -23.36 -35.78
C GLU A 207 -8.80 -22.94 -34.71
N SER A 208 -7.87 -22.04 -35.05
CA SER A 208 -6.88 -21.49 -34.11
C SER A 208 -7.53 -20.86 -32.86
N LEU A 209 -8.74 -20.31 -33.01
CA LEU A 209 -9.56 -19.82 -31.90
C LEU A 209 -10.00 -20.91 -30.92
N PHE A 210 -10.24 -22.13 -31.40
CA PHE A 210 -10.61 -23.26 -30.55
C PHE A 210 -9.46 -23.62 -29.60
N VAL A 211 -8.23 -23.72 -30.15
CA VAL A 211 -7.01 -23.99 -29.37
C VAL A 211 -6.78 -22.86 -28.36
N ALA A 212 -6.84 -21.60 -28.79
CA ALA A 212 -6.66 -20.45 -27.91
C ALA A 212 -7.68 -20.41 -26.76
N ARG A 213 -8.94 -20.76 -27.02
CA ARG A 213 -10.00 -20.80 -26.00
C ARG A 213 -9.78 -21.90 -24.96
N GLU A 214 -9.22 -23.04 -25.36
CA GLU A 214 -8.96 -24.14 -24.43
C GLU A 214 -7.76 -23.84 -23.53
N PHE A 215 -6.68 -23.25 -24.09
CA PHE A 215 -5.57 -22.70 -23.30
C PHE A 215 -6.06 -21.60 -22.35
N GLN A 216 -6.93 -20.71 -22.81
CA GLN A 216 -7.51 -19.65 -21.98
C GLN A 216 -8.22 -20.22 -20.75
N LYS A 217 -9.10 -21.23 -20.92
CA LYS A 217 -9.79 -21.89 -19.80
C LYS A 217 -8.82 -22.58 -18.85
N HIS A 218 -7.78 -23.21 -19.38
CA HIS A 218 -6.78 -23.90 -18.58
C HIS A 218 -6.00 -22.92 -17.69
N PHE A 219 -5.43 -21.86 -18.29
CA PHE A 219 -4.69 -20.83 -17.56
C PHE A 219 -5.58 -20.02 -16.62
N LEU A 220 -6.86 -19.80 -16.95
CA LEU A 220 -7.82 -19.19 -16.03
C LEU A 220 -8.00 -20.03 -14.76
N LYS A 221 -8.20 -21.36 -14.90
CA LYS A 221 -8.34 -22.25 -13.74
C LYS A 221 -7.07 -22.31 -12.89
N ILE A 222 -5.90 -22.37 -13.51
CA ILE A 222 -4.61 -22.38 -12.80
C ILE A 222 -4.39 -21.07 -12.07
N SER A 223 -4.58 -19.93 -12.75
CA SER A 223 -4.37 -18.61 -12.16
C SER A 223 -5.35 -18.31 -11.04
N LEU A 224 -6.61 -18.73 -11.15
CA LEU A 224 -7.59 -18.59 -10.07
C LEU A 224 -7.20 -19.42 -8.84
N LYS A 225 -6.78 -20.67 -9.02
CA LYS A 225 -6.32 -21.52 -7.90
C LYS A 225 -5.03 -20.99 -7.27
N GLY A 226 -4.05 -20.61 -8.09
CA GLY A 226 -2.78 -20.07 -7.64
C GLY A 226 -2.97 -18.74 -6.89
N SER A 227 -3.72 -17.80 -7.48
CA SER A 227 -4.00 -16.52 -6.84
C SER A 227 -4.86 -16.65 -5.58
N ALA A 228 -5.81 -17.59 -5.53
CA ALA A 228 -6.55 -17.89 -4.32
C ALA A 228 -5.63 -18.43 -3.22
N ALA A 229 -4.73 -19.37 -3.53
CA ALA A 229 -3.78 -19.90 -2.56
C ALA A 229 -2.84 -18.79 -2.03
N GLY A 230 -2.28 -17.97 -2.93
CA GLY A 230 -1.41 -16.85 -2.55
C GLY A 230 -2.13 -15.76 -1.77
N GLY A 231 -3.35 -15.40 -2.18
CA GLY A 231 -4.19 -14.42 -1.51
C GLY A 231 -4.65 -14.88 -0.12
N LEU A 232 -5.04 -16.15 0.02
CA LEU A 232 -5.37 -16.76 1.33
C LEU A 232 -4.14 -16.85 2.24
N ALA A 233 -2.96 -17.20 1.70
CA ALA A 233 -1.73 -17.20 2.48
C ALA A 233 -1.36 -15.79 2.97
N ALA A 234 -1.53 -14.77 2.13
CA ALA A 234 -1.33 -13.38 2.53
C ALA A 234 -2.34 -12.95 3.59
N ALA A 235 -3.64 -13.21 3.37
CA ALA A 235 -4.69 -12.94 4.35
C ALA A 235 -4.42 -13.64 5.69
N GLY A 236 -3.96 -14.89 5.66
CA GLY A 236 -3.57 -15.65 6.86
C GLY A 236 -2.36 -15.04 7.57
N LEU A 237 -1.33 -14.61 6.83
CA LEU A 237 -0.17 -13.91 7.40
C LEU A 237 -0.59 -12.62 8.11
N PHE A 238 -1.44 -11.81 7.48
CA PHE A 238 -1.93 -10.57 8.06
C PHE A 238 -2.84 -10.82 9.27
N ALA A 239 -3.69 -11.85 9.22
CA ALA A 239 -4.51 -12.25 10.38
C ALA A 239 -3.63 -12.70 11.56
N LEU A 240 -2.59 -13.49 11.30
CA LEU A 240 -1.63 -13.91 12.32
C LEU A 240 -0.86 -12.72 12.90
N ALA A 241 -0.45 -11.76 12.06
CA ALA A 241 0.21 -10.54 12.50
C ALA A 241 -0.70 -9.69 13.40
N SER A 242 -1.98 -9.55 13.04
CA SER A 242 -2.98 -8.86 13.84
C SER A 242 -3.18 -9.53 15.21
N ILE A 243 -3.38 -10.85 15.24
CA ILE A 243 -3.56 -11.61 16.50
C ILE A 243 -2.31 -11.50 17.38
N TRP A 244 -1.12 -11.57 16.77
CA TRP A 244 0.14 -11.42 17.50
C TRP A 244 0.28 -10.03 18.10
N GLN A 245 -0.09 -8.97 17.35
CA GLN A 245 -0.10 -7.60 17.87
C GLN A 245 -1.07 -7.46 19.05
N ASP A 246 -2.32 -7.95 18.91
CA ASP A 246 -3.35 -7.90 19.95
C ASP A 246 -2.92 -8.61 21.25
N ASN A 247 -2.23 -9.75 21.12
CA ASN A 247 -1.73 -10.50 22.29
C ASN A 247 -0.48 -9.86 22.92
N THR A 248 0.28 -9.06 22.17
CA THR A 248 1.54 -8.44 22.63
C THR A 248 1.34 -7.02 23.18
N LEU A 249 0.16 -6.41 22.95
CA LEU A 249 -0.29 -5.11 23.49
C LEU A 249 -0.23 -4.99 25.02
N ALA A 250 -0.04 -6.09 25.75
CA ALA A 250 0.26 -6.07 27.19
C ALA A 250 1.69 -5.59 27.52
N THR A 251 2.52 -5.26 26.52
CA THR A 251 3.89 -4.75 26.71
C THR A 251 4.03 -3.29 26.23
N PRO A 252 4.73 -2.42 26.99
CA PRO A 252 4.92 -1.01 26.61
C PRO A 252 5.55 -0.82 25.21
N GLN A 253 6.38 -1.77 24.77
CA GLN A 253 7.03 -1.74 23.46
C GLN A 253 6.04 -1.99 22.30
N ALA A 254 5.02 -2.83 22.50
CA ALA A 254 4.01 -3.07 21.48
C ALA A 254 3.06 -1.88 21.31
N ASP A 255 2.81 -1.14 22.37
CA ASP A 255 2.01 0.09 22.33
C ASP A 255 2.75 1.20 21.58
N GLN A 256 4.06 1.32 21.78
CA GLN A 256 4.94 2.17 20.98
C GLN A 256 4.99 1.74 19.51
N ALA A 257 5.09 0.44 19.21
CA ALA A 257 5.07 -0.06 17.84
C ALA A 257 3.72 0.19 17.16
N THR A 258 2.61 0.07 17.88
CA THR A 258 1.27 0.36 17.37
C THR A 258 1.07 1.86 17.13
N ALA A 259 1.62 2.72 18.00
CA ALA A 259 1.65 4.17 17.79
C ALA A 259 2.51 4.57 16.57
N LEU A 260 3.63 3.87 16.35
CA LEU A 260 4.61 4.15 15.27
C LEU A 260 4.24 3.54 13.91
N PHE A 261 3.52 2.42 13.86
CA PHE A 261 3.22 1.74 12.59
C PHE A 261 1.73 1.65 12.30
N GLY A 262 0.88 2.06 13.25
CA GLY A 262 -0.56 1.84 13.21
C GLY A 262 -0.94 0.42 13.65
N ARG A 263 -2.25 0.15 13.72
CA ARG A 263 -2.75 -1.22 13.85
C ARG A 263 -2.54 -1.96 12.53
N PHE A 264 -1.97 -3.17 12.58
CA PHE A 264 -1.88 -4.09 11.43
C PHE A 264 -3.25 -4.72 11.11
N GLU A 265 -4.33 -3.94 11.18
CA GLU A 265 -5.67 -4.41 10.85
C GLU A 265 -5.89 -4.24 9.34
N ILE A 266 -6.04 -5.36 8.65
CA ILE A 266 -6.62 -5.35 7.31
C ILE A 266 -8.10 -5.06 7.49
N GLY A 267 -8.46 -3.78 7.40
CA GLY A 267 -9.85 -3.37 7.25
C GLY A 267 -10.48 -4.02 6.01
N PHE A 268 -11.81 -3.95 5.90
CA PHE A 268 -12.57 -4.49 4.76
C PHE A 268 -11.97 -4.11 3.39
N THR A 269 -11.42 -2.90 3.29
CA THR A 269 -10.74 -2.38 2.09
C THR A 269 -9.51 -3.19 1.68
N GLY A 270 -8.72 -3.70 2.64
CA GLY A 270 -7.53 -4.50 2.34
C GLY A 270 -7.89 -5.91 1.87
N TYR A 271 -8.91 -6.55 2.45
CA TYR A 271 -9.45 -7.82 1.92
C TYR A 271 -10.04 -7.65 0.52
N LEU A 272 -10.72 -6.53 0.26
CA LEU A 272 -11.20 -6.17 -1.07
C LEU A 272 -10.03 -5.96 -2.04
N GLY A 273 -8.92 -5.39 -1.59
CA GLY A 273 -7.68 -5.28 -2.35
C GLY A 273 -7.06 -6.63 -2.72
N ILE A 274 -7.05 -7.60 -1.80
CA ILE A 274 -6.61 -8.98 -2.09
C ILE A 274 -7.49 -9.61 -3.16
N PHE A 275 -8.82 -9.52 -3.01
CA PHE A 275 -9.76 -10.05 -3.98
C PHE A 275 -9.63 -9.39 -5.36
N ALA A 276 -9.47 -8.07 -5.40
CA ALA A 276 -9.21 -7.33 -6.64
C ALA A 276 -7.91 -7.78 -7.30
N THR A 277 -6.84 -8.01 -6.52
CA THR A 277 -5.55 -8.52 -7.00
C THR A 277 -5.71 -9.91 -7.63
N MET A 278 -6.50 -10.80 -7.03
CA MET A 278 -6.81 -12.11 -7.61
C MET A 278 -7.48 -11.99 -8.97
N ILE A 279 -8.46 -11.09 -9.12
CA ILE A 279 -9.15 -10.83 -10.40
C ILE A 279 -8.16 -10.30 -11.43
N VAL A 280 -7.33 -9.34 -11.06
CA VAL A 280 -6.30 -8.76 -11.95
C VAL A 280 -5.34 -9.84 -12.43
N ILE A 281 -4.85 -10.70 -11.53
CA ILE A 281 -3.95 -11.81 -11.88
C ILE A 281 -4.62 -12.79 -12.83
N ALA A 282 -5.87 -13.18 -12.55
CA ALA A 282 -6.62 -14.10 -13.38
C ALA A 282 -6.83 -13.51 -14.79
N LEU A 283 -7.22 -12.24 -14.88
CA LEU A 283 -7.43 -11.55 -16.15
C LEU A 283 -6.12 -11.41 -16.92
N LEU A 284 -5.06 -10.91 -16.27
CA LEU A 284 -3.75 -10.68 -16.86
C LEU A 284 -3.16 -11.98 -17.41
N THR A 285 -3.21 -13.06 -16.62
CA THR A 285 -2.74 -14.39 -17.04
C THR A 285 -3.53 -14.91 -18.23
N THR A 286 -4.86 -14.79 -18.18
CA THR A 286 -5.76 -15.31 -19.20
C THR A 286 -5.62 -14.58 -20.53
N VAL A 287 -5.54 -13.24 -20.50
CA VAL A 287 -5.33 -12.40 -21.67
C VAL A 287 -3.93 -12.63 -22.26
N THR A 288 -2.91 -12.69 -21.41
CA THR A 288 -1.53 -12.94 -21.84
C THR A 288 -1.39 -14.30 -22.52
N ALA A 289 -1.96 -15.35 -21.94
CA ALA A 289 -1.97 -16.69 -22.54
C ALA A 289 -2.66 -16.68 -23.90
N ARG A 290 -3.84 -16.07 -24.01
CA ARG A 290 -4.58 -15.97 -25.29
C ARG A 290 -3.77 -15.25 -26.38
N LEU A 291 -3.20 -14.08 -26.05
CA LEU A 291 -2.38 -13.31 -27.00
C LEU A 291 -1.13 -14.07 -27.42
N THR A 292 -0.50 -14.78 -26.49
CA THR A 292 0.70 -15.58 -26.75
C THR A 292 0.41 -16.74 -27.69
N VAL A 293 -0.70 -17.47 -27.46
CA VAL A 293 -1.13 -18.58 -28.34
C VAL A 293 -1.45 -18.07 -29.74
N MET A 294 -2.23 -16.99 -29.87
CA MET A 294 -2.59 -16.44 -31.18
C MET A 294 -1.35 -15.98 -31.96
N ARG A 295 -0.39 -15.32 -31.30
CA ARG A 295 0.88 -14.93 -31.94
C ARG A 295 1.71 -16.15 -32.36
N ALA A 296 1.81 -17.16 -31.51
CA ALA A 296 2.58 -18.37 -31.82
C ALA A 296 1.99 -19.15 -33.01
N ILE A 297 0.65 -19.26 -33.10
CA ILE A 297 0.01 -19.92 -34.25
C ILE A 297 0.23 -19.09 -35.53
N TYR A 298 0.10 -17.76 -35.45
CA TYR A 298 0.36 -16.89 -36.59
C TYR A 298 1.80 -17.00 -37.12
N GLU A 299 2.79 -17.12 -36.23
CA GLU A 299 4.18 -17.37 -36.62
C GLU A 299 4.33 -18.73 -37.34
N ILE A 300 3.65 -19.78 -36.87
CA ILE A 300 3.67 -21.11 -37.51
C ILE A 300 3.05 -21.06 -38.91
N ASP A 301 1.90 -20.41 -39.05
CA ASP A 301 1.21 -20.28 -40.34
C ASP A 301 2.04 -19.48 -41.35
N GLN A 302 2.70 -18.40 -40.90
CA GLN A 302 3.61 -17.62 -41.74
C GLN A 302 4.79 -18.45 -42.26
N ILE A 303 5.47 -19.20 -41.38
CA ILE A 303 6.61 -20.07 -41.75
C ILE A 303 6.16 -21.14 -42.77
N ARG A 304 4.95 -21.68 -42.61
CA ARG A 304 4.40 -22.68 -43.53
C ARG A 304 4.05 -22.10 -44.90
N SER A 305 3.56 -20.87 -44.94
CA SER A 305 3.20 -20.18 -46.20
C SER A 305 4.40 -19.68 -47.00
N ASP A 306 5.54 -19.41 -46.35
CA ASP A 306 6.79 -18.98 -46.99
C ASP A 306 8.01 -19.64 -46.31
N PRO A 307 8.36 -20.88 -46.71
CA PRO A 307 9.47 -21.62 -46.11
C PRO A 307 10.84 -20.97 -46.37
N SER A 308 10.94 -19.97 -47.25
CA SER A 308 12.18 -19.21 -47.46
C SER A 308 12.56 -18.34 -46.25
N ARG A 309 11.63 -18.12 -45.31
CA ARG A 309 11.83 -17.37 -44.06
C ARG A 309 12.40 -18.18 -42.90
N SER A 310 12.39 -19.52 -42.97
CA SER A 310 13.16 -20.33 -42.02
C SER A 310 14.62 -20.23 -42.44
N GLY A 311 15.37 -19.30 -41.83
CA GLY A 311 16.76 -19.04 -42.20
C GLY A 311 17.60 -20.32 -42.29
N GLY A 312 17.76 -20.83 -43.51
CA GLY A 312 18.77 -21.82 -43.93
C GLY A 312 18.97 -23.09 -43.12
N LEU A 313 18.07 -23.50 -42.21
CA LEU A 313 18.22 -24.75 -41.47
C LEU A 313 17.56 -25.90 -42.25
N PRO A 314 18.33 -26.97 -42.59
CA PRO A 314 17.82 -28.07 -43.36
C PRO A 314 16.74 -28.85 -42.59
N PRO A 315 15.78 -29.48 -43.29
CA PRO A 315 14.78 -30.33 -42.65
C PRO A 315 15.46 -31.58 -42.07
N GLU A 316 15.18 -31.89 -40.80
CA GLU A 316 15.34 -33.24 -40.23
C GLU A 316 14.13 -34.11 -40.60
#